data_AF-A0A7S1BSP9-F1
#
_entry.id   AF-A0A7S1BSP9-F1
#
_cell.length_a   1.000
_cell.length_b   1.000
_cell.length_c   1.000
_cell.angle_alpha   90.00
_cell.angle_beta   90.00
_cell.angle_gamma   90.00
#
_symmetry.space_group_name_H-M   'P 1'
#
loop_
_entity.id
_entity.type
_entity.pdbx_description
1 polymer ?
#
loop_
_entity_poly.entity_id
_entity_poly.type
_entity_poly.pdbx_seq_one_letter_code
_entity_poly.pdbx_strand_id
1 'polypeptide(L)'
;DDDPADLYLENDEALERAQGGDGILDGNEDEGPVADVADVEPVPSALVADDDGDDDGSPVKVLVFCQFTQSLDVIERVLLIPHLSDVRYLRLDGSVPPARRSAIVDQFRSDPSVRLL
;
A
#
# COMPACT_ATOMS: atom_id res chain seq x y z
N ASP A 1 -27.35 47.85 -7.47
CA ASP A 1 -28.23 46.70 -7.16
C ASP A 1 -28.24 45.79 -8.37
N ASP A 2 -27.30 44.84 -8.39
CA ASP A 2 -27.29 43.70 -9.32
C ASP A 2 -28.16 42.61 -8.69
N ASP A 3 -29.30 42.28 -9.31
CA ASP A 3 -30.19 41.20 -8.89
C ASP A 3 -29.78 39.91 -9.63
N PRO A 4 -29.34 38.83 -8.94
CA PRO A 4 -28.71 37.67 -9.56
C PRO A 4 -29.67 36.65 -10.20
N ALA A 5 -30.91 37.05 -10.53
CA ALA A 5 -31.94 36.12 -11.02
C ALA A 5 -31.99 35.95 -12.56
N ASP A 6 -31.36 36.83 -13.33
CA ASP A 6 -31.51 36.86 -14.80
C ASP A 6 -30.58 35.90 -15.58
N LEU A 7 -29.75 35.12 -14.90
CA LEU A 7 -28.75 34.22 -15.54
C LEU A 7 -29.22 32.77 -15.74
N TYR A 8 -30.49 32.47 -15.47
CA TYR A 8 -31.03 31.10 -15.47
C TYR A 8 -32.11 30.83 -16.54
N LEU A 9 -32.30 31.71 -17.53
CA LEU A 9 -33.44 31.63 -18.47
C LEU A 9 -33.09 31.29 -19.92
N GLU A 10 -31.98 30.60 -20.18
CA GLU A 10 -31.56 30.30 -21.57
C GLU A 10 -31.31 28.84 -21.92
N ASN A 11 -31.76 27.86 -21.12
CA ASN A 11 -31.48 26.44 -21.41
C ASN A 11 -32.71 25.50 -21.51
N ASP A 12 -33.94 26.01 -21.56
CA ASP A 12 -35.14 25.16 -21.58
C ASP A 12 -35.55 24.60 -22.95
N GLU A 13 -34.85 24.92 -24.05
CA GLU A 13 -35.25 24.44 -25.39
C GLU A 13 -34.44 23.23 -25.92
N ALA A 14 -33.53 22.65 -25.14
CA ALA A 14 -32.65 21.56 -25.61
C ALA A 14 -33.08 20.14 -25.19
N LEU A 15 -34.12 19.97 -24.36
CA LEU A 15 -34.39 18.67 -23.71
C LEU A 15 -35.36 17.73 -24.45
N GLU A 16 -36.06 18.17 -25.50
CA GLU A 16 -37.13 17.38 -26.14
C GLU A 16 -36.71 16.44 -27.29
N ARG A 17 -35.41 16.25 -27.57
CA ARG A 17 -34.98 15.53 -28.80
C ARG A 17 -34.51 14.09 -28.69
N ALA A 18 -34.64 13.41 -27.55
CA ALA A 18 -34.19 12.00 -27.48
C ALA A 18 -35.03 11.12 -26.55
N GLN A 19 -36.28 10.85 -26.93
CA GLN A 19 -36.98 9.64 -26.52
C GLN A 19 -37.41 8.84 -27.76
N GLY A 20 -36.82 7.66 -27.92
CA GLY A 20 -37.23 6.67 -28.90
C GLY A 20 -36.27 5.48 -28.93
N GLY A 21 -36.56 4.43 -28.16
CA GLY A 21 -35.96 3.10 -28.37
C GLY A 21 -35.87 2.22 -27.13
N ASP A 22 -36.79 1.24 -27.04
CA ASP A 22 -36.92 0.16 -26.05
C ASP A 22 -35.66 -0.69 -25.81
N GLY A 23 -35.50 -1.21 -24.57
CA GLY A 23 -34.68 -2.42 -24.34
C GLY A 23 -34.24 -2.70 -22.89
N ILE A 24 -35.08 -3.42 -22.13
CA ILE A 24 -34.77 -4.43 -21.09
C ILE A 24 -33.86 -4.05 -19.90
N LEU A 25 -34.49 -4.12 -18.71
CA LEU A 25 -33.95 -4.19 -17.34
C LEU A 25 -32.77 -5.18 -17.18
N ASP A 26 -31.69 -4.77 -16.49
CA ASP A 26 -31.18 -5.59 -15.39
C ASP A 26 -30.33 -4.81 -14.37
N GLY A 27 -30.40 -5.32 -13.13
CA GLY A 27 -29.62 -5.08 -11.91
C GLY A 27 -28.65 -3.90 -11.75
N ASN A 28 -28.84 -3.18 -10.64
CA ASN A 28 -27.82 -2.38 -9.97
C ASN A 28 -26.61 -3.24 -9.56
N GLU A 29 -25.44 -2.99 -10.16
CA GLU A 29 -24.12 -3.19 -9.53
C GLU A 29 -23.19 -2.08 -10.05
N ASP A 30 -23.40 -0.84 -9.60
CA ASP A 30 -22.33 0.17 -9.63
C ASP A 30 -21.31 -0.22 -8.55
N GLU A 31 -20.56 -1.29 -8.82
CA GLU A 31 -19.26 -1.49 -8.19
C GLU A 31 -18.36 -0.40 -8.77
N GLY A 32 -18.36 0.77 -8.12
CA GLY A 32 -17.30 1.76 -8.32
C GLY A 32 -15.95 1.03 -8.31
N PRO A 33 -14.99 1.42 -9.18
CA PRO A 33 -13.91 0.56 -9.62
C PRO A 33 -13.29 -0.16 -8.42
N VAL A 34 -13.59 -1.45 -8.31
CA VAL A 34 -12.81 -2.35 -7.47
C VAL A 34 -11.40 -2.18 -8.02
N ALA A 35 -10.53 -1.53 -7.25
CA ALA A 35 -9.14 -1.41 -7.63
C ALA A 35 -8.68 -2.84 -7.88
N ASP A 36 -8.47 -3.17 -9.15
CA ASP A 36 -8.05 -4.47 -9.58
C ASP A 36 -6.82 -4.79 -8.73
N VAL A 37 -6.97 -5.75 -7.81
CA VAL A 37 -5.84 -6.29 -7.05
C VAL A 37 -4.87 -7.05 -7.97
N ALA A 38 -5.10 -6.96 -9.29
CA ALA A 38 -4.32 -7.55 -10.38
C ALA A 38 -3.06 -6.77 -10.74
N ASP A 39 -2.86 -5.53 -10.28
CA ASP A 39 -1.62 -4.76 -10.52
C ASP A 39 -0.79 -4.58 -9.23
N VAL A 40 -0.61 -5.65 -8.46
CA VAL A 40 0.66 -5.79 -7.75
C VAL A 40 1.69 -6.11 -8.83
N GLU A 41 2.37 -5.06 -9.32
CA GLU A 41 3.56 -5.20 -10.17
C GLU A 41 4.43 -6.32 -9.55
N PRO A 42 4.71 -7.41 -10.29
CA PRO A 42 5.50 -8.49 -9.75
C PRO A 42 6.82 -7.90 -9.28
N VAL A 43 7.17 -8.19 -8.03
CA VAL A 43 8.47 -7.79 -7.48
C VAL A 43 9.52 -8.20 -8.52
N PRO A 44 10.25 -7.25 -9.12
CA PRO A 44 11.04 -7.53 -10.31
C PRO A 44 11.97 -8.69 -10.01
N SER A 45 12.03 -9.67 -10.91
CA SER A 45 12.87 -10.87 -10.71
C SER A 45 14.34 -10.52 -10.42
N ALA A 46 14.79 -9.30 -10.77
CA ALA A 46 16.10 -8.79 -10.40
C ALA A 46 16.33 -8.59 -8.88
N LEU A 47 15.28 -8.63 -8.05
CA LEU A 47 15.37 -8.62 -6.58
C LEU A 47 15.37 -10.02 -5.97
N VAL A 48 14.96 -11.06 -6.72
CA VAL A 48 15.32 -12.43 -6.37
C VAL A 48 16.69 -12.67 -6.97
N ALA A 49 17.73 -12.32 -6.21
CA ALA A 49 19.07 -12.78 -6.53
C ALA A 49 19.00 -14.31 -6.59
N ASP A 50 19.28 -14.88 -7.77
CA ASP A 50 19.59 -16.31 -7.91
C ASP A 50 20.86 -16.56 -7.09
N ASP A 51 20.68 -16.84 -5.80
CA ASP A 51 21.75 -17.10 -4.86
C ASP A 51 22.23 -18.56 -5.04
N ASP A 52 22.98 -18.81 -6.11
CA ASP A 52 23.93 -19.94 -6.22
C ASP A 52 25.19 -19.67 -5.36
N GLY A 53 25.00 -18.97 -4.23
CA GLY A 53 26.04 -18.54 -3.31
C GLY A 53 26.35 -19.63 -2.29
N ASP A 54 27.63 -19.93 -2.14
CA ASP A 54 28.19 -20.63 -0.99
C ASP A 54 27.61 -19.99 0.29
N ASP A 55 26.71 -20.69 1.00
CA ASP A 55 26.21 -20.29 2.32
C ASP A 55 27.40 -20.30 3.28
N ASP A 56 28.18 -19.23 3.27
CA ASP A 56 29.37 -18.99 4.10
C ASP A 56 29.01 -18.91 5.60
N GLY A 57 27.79 -19.28 6.00
CA GLY A 57 27.26 -19.08 7.35
C GLY A 57 27.12 -17.60 7.70
N SER A 58 27.22 -16.71 6.69
CA SER A 58 27.05 -15.29 6.89
C SER A 58 25.57 -15.01 7.21
N PRO A 59 25.30 -14.19 8.24
CA PRO A 59 23.94 -14.10 8.75
C PRO A 59 23.07 -13.25 7.78
N VAL A 60 22.11 -13.87 7.08
CA VAL A 60 21.07 -13.26 6.20
C VAL A 60 20.21 -12.16 6.87
N LYS A 61 20.15 -10.95 6.30
CA LYS A 61 19.30 -9.84 6.78
C LYS A 61 18.03 -9.70 5.95
N VAL A 62 16.90 -9.39 6.59
CA VAL A 62 15.56 -9.32 5.98
C VAL A 62 14.94 -7.95 6.21
N LEU A 63 14.24 -7.43 5.19
CA LEU A 63 13.44 -6.21 5.27
C LEU A 63 11.97 -6.53 5.07
N VAL A 64 11.10 -5.98 5.91
CA VAL A 64 9.64 -6.13 5.79
C VAL A 64 9.01 -4.79 5.46
N PHE A 65 8.39 -4.69 4.29
CA PHE A 65 7.68 -3.50 3.87
C PHE A 65 6.16 -3.68 4.02
N CYS A 66 5.50 -2.66 4.54
CA CYS A 66 4.05 -2.61 4.70
C CYS A 66 3.54 -1.22 4.35
N GLN A 67 2.40 -1.15 3.65
CA GLN A 67 1.74 0.12 3.32
C GLN A 67 1.17 0.80 4.57
N PHE A 68 0.69 0.02 5.54
CA PHE A 68 0.08 0.52 6.77
C PHE A 68 0.87 0.08 8.00
N THR A 69 1.00 0.98 8.98
CA THR A 69 1.66 0.68 10.26
C THR A 69 0.92 -0.40 11.05
N GLN A 70 -0.40 -0.50 10.90
CA GLN A 70 -1.21 -1.54 11.54
C GLN A 70 -0.83 -2.95 11.05
N SER A 71 -0.40 -3.10 9.80
CA SER A 71 0.08 -4.38 9.28
C SER A 71 1.35 -4.82 10.00
N LEU A 72 2.25 -3.88 10.32
CA LEU A 72 3.44 -4.16 11.13
C LEU A 72 3.05 -4.59 12.55
N ASP A 73 2.04 -3.96 13.15
CA ASP A 73 1.54 -4.36 14.48
C ASP A 73 0.98 -5.80 14.49
N VAL A 74 0.29 -6.19 13.41
CA VAL A 74 -0.25 -7.55 13.27
C VAL A 74 0.89 -8.55 13.09
N ILE A 75 1.86 -8.27 12.22
CA ILE A 75 3.04 -9.13 12.02
C ILE A 75 3.80 -9.31 13.34
N GLU A 76 3.99 -8.24 14.09
CA GLU A 76 4.67 -8.30 15.38
C GLU A 76 3.96 -9.23 16.38
N ARG A 77 2.63 -9.07 16.51
CA ARG A 77 1.83 -9.85 17.47
C ARG A 77 1.59 -11.30 17.05
N VAL A 78 1.42 -11.56 15.76
CA VAL A 78 0.99 -12.86 15.25
C VAL A 78 2.16 -13.71 14.77
N LEU A 79 3.27 -13.09 14.34
CA LEU A 79 4.42 -13.81 13.80
C LEU A 79 5.67 -13.63 14.67
N LEU A 80 6.13 -12.38 14.88
CA LEU A 80 7.44 -12.14 15.48
C LEU A 80 7.51 -12.63 16.93
N ILE A 81 6.57 -12.19 17.76
CA ILE A 81 6.55 -12.54 19.18
C ILE A 81 6.33 -14.05 19.42
N PRO A 82 5.33 -14.72 18.83
CA PRO A 82 5.04 -16.12 19.14
C PRO A 82 5.94 -17.13 18.43
N HIS A 83 6.43 -16.82 17.22
CA HIS A 83 7.12 -17.80 16.38
C HIS A 83 8.59 -17.48 16.13
N LEU A 84 9.02 -16.22 16.29
CA LEU A 84 10.38 -15.77 16.01
C LEU A 84 11.00 -15.06 17.22
N SER A 85 10.79 -15.60 18.43
CA SER A 85 11.27 -15.01 19.69
C SER A 85 12.79 -14.88 19.79
N ASP A 86 13.54 -15.72 19.07
CA ASP A 86 15.01 -15.70 19.06
C ASP A 86 15.57 -14.69 18.04
N VAL A 87 14.71 -14.11 17.20
CA VAL A 87 15.12 -13.16 16.16
C VAL A 87 15.01 -11.74 16.69
N ARG A 88 16.13 -11.02 16.71
CA ARG A 88 16.14 -9.60 17.05
C ARG A 88 15.77 -8.76 15.83
N TYR A 89 14.74 -7.93 15.99
CA TYR A 89 14.24 -7.02 14.96
C TYR A 89 14.25 -5.57 15.43
N LEU A 90 14.23 -4.66 14.46
CA LEU A 90 14.00 -3.23 14.64
C LEU A 90 12.77 -2.83 13.83
N ARG A 91 12.18 -1.67 14.16
CA ARG A 91 11.02 -1.13 13.47
C ARG A 91 11.30 0.31 13.06
N LEU A 92 11.04 0.62 11.79
CA LEU A 92 11.21 1.96 11.24
C LEU A 92 9.95 2.41 10.51
N ASP A 93 9.12 3.22 11.18
CA ASP A 93 7.91 3.79 10.60
C ASP A 93 7.73 5.29 10.91
N GLY A 94 6.59 5.86 10.52
CA GLY A 94 6.25 7.28 10.70
C GLY A 94 6.27 7.78 12.15
N SER A 95 6.10 6.90 13.13
CA SER A 95 6.18 7.23 14.56
C SER A 95 7.60 7.54 15.05
N VAL A 96 8.63 7.11 14.30
CA VAL A 96 10.03 7.40 14.63
C VAL A 96 10.40 8.81 14.17
N PRO A 97 10.84 9.70 15.08
CA PRO A 97 11.31 11.04 14.73
C PRO A 97 12.46 10.99 13.71
N PRO A 98 12.51 11.90 12.73
CA PRO A 98 13.53 11.88 11.67
C PRO A 98 14.96 11.75 12.18
N ALA A 99 15.32 12.47 13.26
CA ALA A 99 16.65 12.45 13.85
C ALA A 99 17.10 11.06 14.36
N ARG A 100 16.17 10.15 14.66
CA ARG A 100 16.47 8.79 15.14
C ARG A 100 16.49 7.74 14.03
N ARG A 101 15.98 8.05 12.84
CA ARG A 101 15.85 7.08 11.75
C ARG A 101 17.20 6.57 11.26
N SER A 102 18.18 7.45 11.10
CA SER A 102 19.53 7.07 10.68
C SER A 102 20.20 6.13 11.69
N ALA A 103 20.02 6.39 12.99
CA ALA A 103 20.59 5.54 14.04
C ALA A 103 20.03 4.11 14.01
N ILE A 104 18.74 3.94 13.72
CA ILE A 104 18.12 2.61 13.56
C ILE A 104 18.71 1.88 12.35
N VAL A 105 18.89 2.58 11.22
CA VAL A 105 19.51 2.01 10.01
C VAL A 105 20.96 1.63 10.27
N ASP A 106 21.72 2.47 10.97
CA ASP A 106 23.11 2.18 11.32
C ASP A 106 23.23 1.01 12.28
N GLN A 107 22.31 0.90 13.25
CA GLN A 107 22.21 -0.26 14.13
C GLN A 107 21.90 -1.54 13.34
N PHE A 108 20.91 -1.50 12.44
CA PHE A 108 20.58 -2.65 11.59
C PHE A 108 21.76 -3.09 10.71
N ARG A 109 22.56 -2.14 10.21
CA ARG A 109 23.74 -2.45 9.38
C ARG A 109 24.88 -3.04 10.18
N SER A 110 25.21 -2.43 11.33
CA SER A 110 26.41 -2.73 12.11
C SER A 110 26.25 -3.90 13.10
N ASP A 111 25.05 -4.13 13.63
CA ASP A 111 24.79 -5.22 14.58
C ASP A 111 24.46 -6.52 13.82
N PRO A 112 25.30 -7.57 13.89
CA PRO A 112 25.01 -8.85 13.23
C PRO A 112 23.90 -9.64 13.93
N SER A 113 23.58 -9.33 15.19
CA SER A 113 22.50 -9.99 15.94
C SER A 113 21.11 -9.52 15.50
N VAL A 114 21.00 -8.31 14.91
CA VAL A 114 19.76 -7.80 14.35
C VAL A 114 19.59 -8.37 12.94
N ARG A 115 18.48 -9.08 12.72
CA ARG A 115 18.23 -9.83 11.48
C ARG A 115 17.10 -9.23 10.64
N LEU A 116 16.17 -8.51 11.27
CA LEU A 116 14.94 -8.03 10.63
C LEU A 116 14.72 -6.53 10.89
N LEU A 117 14.26 -5.80 9.86
CA LEU A 117 13.88 -4.37 9.92
C LEU A 117 12.56 -4.12 9.19
#